data_AF-A0AA38CR55-F1
#
_entry.id   AF-A0AA38CR55-F1
#
_cell.length_a   1.000
_cell.length_b   1.000
_cell.length_c   1.000
_cell.angle_alpha   90.00
_cell.angle_beta   90.00
_cell.angle_gamma   90.00
#
_symmetry.space_group_name_H-M   'P 1'
#
loop_
_entity.id
_entity.type
_entity.pdbx_description
1 polymer ?
#
loop_
_entity_poly.entity_id
_entity_poly.type
_entity_poly.pdbx_seq_one_letter_code
_entity_poly.pdbx_strand_id
1 'polypeptide(L)'
;MASLASLWRTSSSSKEDLAHGIDFWNSPERSGWLMKQGEYIKTWRRRWFVLKQGKLFWFKENYITRDSKTRGVIPVNTCLTVKGAEDVLNKPYAFELSTSKETMYFIADSDKEKEEWINSIGRSIVQHSRSVTESEVVDYDSQRAN
;
A
#
# COMPACT_ATOMS: atom_id res chain seq x y z
N MET A 1 -33.63 -26.42 -13.17
CA MET A 1 -33.77 -24.94 -13.17
C MET A 1 -32.78 -24.39 -12.17
N ALA A 2 -31.75 -23.71 -12.67
CA ALA A 2 -30.51 -23.40 -11.97
C ALA A 2 -30.62 -22.25 -10.95
N SER A 3 -29.74 -22.25 -9.94
CA SER A 3 -28.97 -21.06 -9.59
C SER A 3 -27.59 -21.48 -9.07
N LEU A 4 -26.64 -21.51 -9.99
CA LEU A 4 -25.20 -21.59 -9.74
C LEU A 4 -24.69 -20.19 -9.40
N ALA A 5 -24.78 -19.77 -8.14
CA ALA A 5 -24.21 -18.48 -7.73
C ALA A 5 -23.65 -18.53 -6.30
N SER A 6 -22.54 -19.23 -6.11
CA SER A 6 -21.60 -18.96 -4.99
C SER A 6 -20.17 -19.46 -5.24
N LEU A 7 -19.83 -19.88 -6.46
CA LEU A 7 -18.50 -20.37 -6.80
C LEU A 7 -17.68 -19.28 -7.48
N TRP A 8 -17.21 -18.30 -6.68
CA TRP A 8 -15.99 -17.51 -6.86
C TRP A 8 -16.00 -16.29 -5.91
N ARG A 9 -15.46 -16.45 -4.70
CA ARG A 9 -14.86 -15.31 -3.99
C ARG A 9 -13.36 -15.54 -3.95
N THR A 10 -12.71 -15.35 -5.09
CA THR A 10 -11.28 -15.02 -5.10
C THR A 10 -11.14 -13.68 -4.40
N SER A 11 -10.54 -13.67 -3.22
CA SER A 11 -10.45 -12.49 -2.34
C SER A 11 -9.46 -11.46 -2.89
N SER A 12 -9.82 -10.78 -3.97
CA SER A 12 -9.26 -9.46 -4.24
C SER A 12 -10.04 -8.49 -3.36
N SER A 13 -9.50 -8.14 -2.20
CA SER A 13 -10.08 -7.06 -1.38
C SER A 13 -10.20 -5.81 -2.24
N SER A 14 -11.39 -5.20 -2.28
CA SER A 14 -11.61 -4.04 -3.13
C SER A 14 -10.82 -2.84 -2.60
N LYS A 15 -10.55 -1.86 -3.47
CA LYS A 15 -9.90 -0.60 -3.04
C LYS A 15 -10.71 0.12 -1.95
N GLU A 16 -12.03 -0.04 -1.96
CA GLU A 16 -12.94 0.55 -0.98
C GLU A 16 -12.81 -0.16 0.37
N ASP A 17 -12.74 -1.50 0.38
CA ASP A 17 -12.49 -2.29 1.60
C ASP A 17 -11.15 -1.92 2.24
N LEU A 18 -10.12 -1.76 1.41
CA LEU A 18 -8.79 -1.36 1.87
C LEU A 18 -8.74 0.09 2.35
N ALA A 19 -9.63 0.97 1.90
CA ALA A 19 -9.71 2.35 2.38
C ALA A 19 -10.63 2.53 3.59
N HIS A 20 -11.52 1.56 3.86
CA HIS A 20 -12.52 1.65 4.90
C HIS A 20 -11.89 1.85 6.29
N GLY A 21 -12.49 2.73 7.09
CA GLY A 21 -12.09 3.01 8.47
C GLY A 21 -10.78 3.79 8.64
N ILE A 22 -10.13 4.24 7.56
CA ILE A 22 -8.88 5.01 7.64
C ILE A 22 -9.14 6.47 7.29
N ASP A 23 -8.97 7.33 8.29
CA ASP A 23 -9.07 8.78 8.13
C ASP A 23 -7.80 9.37 7.51
N PHE A 24 -7.48 9.01 6.26
CA PHE A 24 -6.24 9.43 5.58
C PHE A 24 -6.07 10.95 5.45
N TRP A 25 -7.12 11.74 5.65
CA TRP A 25 -7.07 13.21 5.66
C TRP A 25 -6.56 13.81 6.98
N ASN A 26 -6.43 13.02 8.05
CA ASN A 26 -6.03 13.50 9.37
C ASN A 26 -4.68 12.90 9.81
N SER A 27 -3.74 13.73 10.26
CA SER A 27 -2.43 13.31 10.83
C SER A 27 -1.77 12.10 10.14
N PRO A 28 -1.44 12.17 8.84
CA PRO A 28 -0.76 11.07 8.18
C PRO A 28 0.68 10.89 8.69
N GLU A 29 1.19 9.66 8.66
CA GLU A 29 2.60 9.36 9.02
C GLU A 29 3.56 10.06 8.05
N ARG A 30 3.15 10.14 6.78
CA ARG A 30 3.81 10.91 5.74
C ARG A 30 2.83 11.27 4.63
N SER A 31 3.01 12.44 4.04
CA SER A 31 2.33 12.83 2.81
C SER A 31 3.24 13.68 1.94
N GLY A 32 3.08 13.59 0.62
CA GLY A 32 3.95 14.31 -0.31
C GLY A 32 3.66 13.97 -1.77
N TRP A 33 4.19 14.79 -2.68
CA TRP A 33 4.10 14.51 -4.11
C TRP A 33 5.14 13.48 -4.53
N LEU A 34 4.75 12.58 -5.42
CA LEU A 34 5.64 11.70 -6.15
C LEU A 34 5.16 11.57 -7.60
N MET A 35 6.08 11.35 -8.53
CA MET A 35 5.74 10.83 -9.85
C MET A 35 5.61 9.32 -9.78
N LYS A 36 4.43 8.76 -10.08
CA LYS A 36 4.20 7.31 -10.16
C LYS A 36 4.24 6.85 -11.61
N GLN A 37 4.94 5.75 -11.88
CA GLN A 37 4.84 5.07 -13.18
C GLN A 37 3.50 4.32 -13.31
N GLY A 38 2.85 4.45 -14.47
CA GLY A 38 1.64 3.70 -14.79
C GLY A 38 1.90 2.20 -14.92
N GLU A 39 0.93 1.39 -14.50
CA GLU A 39 1.02 -0.08 -14.47
C GLU A 39 1.12 -0.66 -15.89
N TYR A 40 0.14 -0.35 -16.74
CA TYR A 40 0.07 -0.85 -18.12
C TYR A 40 0.84 0.03 -19.09
N ILE A 41 0.56 1.33 -19.07
CA ILE A 41 1.23 2.32 -19.90
C ILE A 41 2.24 3.05 -19.01
N LYS A 42 3.54 2.89 -19.29
CA LYS A 42 4.67 3.38 -18.49
C LYS A 42 4.86 4.91 -18.48
N THR A 43 3.75 5.65 -18.57
CA THR A 43 3.67 7.09 -18.35
C THR A 43 3.87 7.44 -16.88
N TRP A 44 4.51 8.58 -16.62
CA TRP A 44 4.69 9.10 -15.27
C TRP A 44 3.59 10.10 -14.94
N ARG A 45 2.98 9.97 -13.75
CA ARG A 45 1.89 10.85 -13.31
C ARG A 45 2.15 11.37 -11.90
N ARG A 46 2.05 12.68 -11.72
CA ARG A 46 2.15 13.32 -10.41
C ARG A 46 0.94 12.97 -9.56
N ARG A 47 1.17 12.43 -8.36
CA ARG A 47 0.12 12.03 -7.42
C ARG A 47 0.53 12.42 -6.01
N TRP A 48 -0.44 12.83 -5.22
CA TRP A 48 -0.25 13.10 -3.81
C TRP A 48 -0.37 11.80 -3.04
N PHE A 49 0.71 11.36 -2.40
CA PHE A 49 0.76 10.14 -1.62
C PHE A 49 0.50 10.43 -0.16
N VAL A 50 -0.15 9.47 0.51
CA VAL A 50 -0.42 9.50 1.95
C VAL A 50 -0.13 8.11 2.51
N LEU A 51 0.78 8.03 3.47
CA LEU A 51 1.04 6.84 4.26
C LEU A 51 0.32 6.97 5.61
N LYS A 52 -0.55 6.03 5.92
CA LYS A 52 -1.28 5.99 7.20
C LYS A 52 -1.74 4.58 7.55
N GLN A 53 -1.52 4.15 8.79
CA GLN A 53 -2.02 2.89 9.36
C GLN A 53 -1.70 1.68 8.46
N GLY A 54 -0.44 1.61 8.01
CA GLY A 54 0.03 0.49 7.20
C GLY A 54 -0.53 0.47 5.77
N LYS A 55 -1.08 1.58 5.29
CA LYS A 55 -1.58 1.69 3.92
C LYS A 55 -1.03 2.94 3.24
N LEU A 56 -0.58 2.74 1.99
CA LEU A 56 -0.09 3.80 1.12
C LEU A 56 -1.15 4.13 0.07
N PHE A 57 -1.74 5.32 0.18
CA PHE A 57 -2.78 5.85 -0.70
C PHE A 57 -2.20 6.86 -1.68
N TRP A 58 -2.87 7.08 -2.81
CA TRP A 58 -2.55 8.21 -3.69
C TRP A 58 -3.74 8.86 -4.35
N PHE A 59 -3.64 10.17 -4.55
CA PHE A 59 -4.71 11.05 -5.01
C PHE A 59 -4.24 11.95 -6.16
N LYS A 60 -5.21 12.58 -6.84
CA LYS A 60 -4.90 13.54 -7.93
C LYS A 60 -4.36 14.85 -7.38
N GLU A 61 -4.82 15.28 -6.21
CA GLU A 61 -4.58 16.57 -5.59
C GLU A 61 -4.11 16.38 -4.14
N ASN A 62 -3.52 17.41 -3.53
CA ASN A 62 -3.01 17.36 -2.16
C ASN A 62 -4.01 17.80 -1.09
N TYR A 63 -5.09 18.46 -1.50
CA TYR A 63 -6.18 18.80 -0.59
C TYR A 63 -7.09 17.58 -0.43
N ILE A 64 -6.83 16.81 0.64
CA ILE A 64 -7.54 15.56 0.92
C ILE A 64 -8.56 15.78 2.03
N THR A 65 -9.80 15.41 1.75
CA THR A 65 -10.94 15.47 2.65
C THR A 65 -11.53 14.08 2.87
N ARG A 66 -12.52 13.96 3.75
CA ARG A 66 -13.29 12.72 3.96
C ARG A 66 -13.91 12.16 2.68
N ASP A 67 -14.34 13.04 1.77
CA ASP A 67 -15.02 12.64 0.53
C ASP A 67 -14.04 12.39 -0.63
N SER A 68 -12.74 12.59 -0.40
CA SER A 68 -11.72 12.42 -1.41
C SER A 68 -11.55 10.96 -1.81
N LYS A 69 -11.67 10.68 -3.11
CA LYS A 69 -11.58 9.31 -3.62
C LYS A 69 -10.13 8.93 -3.94
N THR A 70 -9.58 7.94 -3.24
CA THR A 70 -8.24 7.40 -3.51
C THR A 70 -8.16 6.75 -4.89
N ARG A 71 -7.06 6.95 -5.63
CA ARG A 71 -6.83 6.34 -6.96
C ARG A 71 -6.26 4.93 -6.85
N GLY A 72 -5.65 4.64 -5.72
CA GLY A 72 -5.30 3.29 -5.31
C GLY A 72 -4.71 3.26 -3.92
N VAL A 73 -4.55 2.04 -3.43
CA VAL A 73 -4.09 1.77 -2.08
C VAL A 73 -3.23 0.52 -2.13
N ILE A 74 -2.11 0.55 -1.42
CA ILE A 74 -1.22 -0.58 -1.23
C ILE A 74 -1.14 -0.84 0.28
N PRO A 75 -1.58 -2.02 0.77
CA PRO A 75 -1.27 -2.46 2.12
C PRO A 75 0.23 -2.72 2.22
N VAL A 76 0.95 -1.96 3.05
CA VAL A 76 2.42 -2.05 3.08
C VAL A 76 2.90 -3.39 3.67
N ASN A 77 2.07 -4.07 4.44
CA ASN A 77 2.36 -5.44 4.91
C ASN A 77 2.47 -6.48 3.77
N THR A 78 2.00 -6.16 2.55
CA THR A 78 2.19 -7.00 1.36
C THR A 78 3.46 -6.66 0.57
N CYS A 79 4.17 -5.61 0.96
CA CYS A 79 5.40 -5.18 0.31
C CYS A 79 6.58 -6.00 0.81
N LEU A 80 7.41 -6.45 -0.13
CA LEU A 80 8.61 -7.23 0.11
C LEU A 80 9.83 -6.33 0.26
N THR A 81 9.96 -5.30 -0.57
CA THR A 81 11.11 -4.40 -0.57
C THR A 81 10.72 -2.96 -0.92
N VAL A 82 11.49 -2.01 -0.39
CA VAL A 82 11.51 -0.60 -0.81
C VAL A 82 12.97 -0.16 -0.88
N LYS A 83 13.43 0.33 -2.04
CA LYS A 83 14.84 0.69 -2.26
C LYS A 83 15.02 1.66 -3.42
N GLY A 84 16.21 2.27 -3.54
CA GLY A 84 16.60 3.08 -4.69
C GLY A 84 16.51 2.31 -6.02
N ALA A 85 16.18 3.02 -7.09
CA ALA A 85 15.99 2.47 -8.43
C ALA A 85 16.62 3.37 -9.52
N GLU A 86 17.54 4.25 -9.13
CA GLU A 86 18.20 5.21 -10.02
C GLU A 86 18.95 4.51 -11.15
N ASP A 87 19.72 3.48 -10.83
CA ASP A 87 20.50 2.70 -11.81
C ASP A 87 19.60 1.88 -12.76
N VAL A 88 18.45 1.42 -12.26
CA VAL A 88 17.50 0.60 -13.03
C VAL A 88 16.70 1.45 -14.00
N LEU A 89 16.27 2.64 -13.58
CA LEU A 89 15.42 3.51 -14.39
C LEU A 89 16.19 4.59 -15.16
N ASN A 90 17.47 4.79 -14.84
CA ASN A 90 18.26 5.94 -15.27
C ASN A 90 17.52 7.28 -15.01
N LYS A 91 16.99 7.42 -13.79
CA LYS A 91 16.26 8.62 -13.35
C LYS A 91 16.70 9.01 -11.94
N PRO A 92 17.07 10.28 -11.71
CA PRO A 92 17.46 10.73 -10.39
C PRO A 92 16.27 10.62 -9.42
N TYR A 93 16.58 10.38 -8.15
CA TYR A 93 15.62 10.32 -7.04
C TYR A 93 14.53 9.24 -7.21
N ALA A 94 14.82 8.23 -8.03
CA ALA A 94 13.93 7.13 -8.28
C ALA A 94 14.05 6.06 -7.19
N PHE A 95 12.91 5.48 -6.82
CA PHE A 95 12.86 4.32 -5.93
C PHE A 95 11.77 3.36 -6.36
N GLU A 96 11.86 2.12 -5.91
CA GLU A 96 10.90 1.07 -6.17
C GLU A 96 10.23 0.57 -4.89
N LEU A 97 9.00 0.06 -5.04
CA LEU A 97 8.26 -0.68 -4.04
C LEU A 97 7.79 -1.98 -4.67
N SER A 98 8.31 -3.11 -4.19
CA SER A 98 7.96 -4.43 -4.71
C SER A 98 6.99 -5.16 -3.79
N THR A 99 6.00 -5.78 -4.39
CA THR A 99 5.08 -6.74 -3.76
C THR A 99 5.28 -8.11 -4.40
N SER A 100 4.56 -9.14 -3.95
CA SER A 100 4.56 -10.45 -4.62
C SER A 100 3.94 -10.43 -6.03
N LYS A 101 3.19 -9.38 -6.37
CA LYS A 101 2.44 -9.28 -7.64
C LYS A 101 3.12 -8.37 -8.66
N GLU A 102 3.73 -7.30 -8.19
CA GLU A 102 4.32 -6.27 -9.06
C GLU A 102 5.38 -5.44 -8.36
N THR A 103 6.24 -4.81 -9.16
CA THR A 103 7.16 -3.75 -8.74
C THR A 103 6.67 -2.41 -9.28
N MET A 104 6.47 -1.46 -8.38
CA MET A 104 6.06 -0.10 -8.69
C MET A 104 7.25 0.85 -8.57
N TYR A 105 7.29 1.85 -9.44
CA TYR A 105 8.36 2.84 -9.48
C TYR A 105 7.85 4.25 -9.23
N PHE A 106 8.64 5.00 -8.48
CA PHE A 106 8.36 6.37 -8.07
C PHE A 106 9.59 7.25 -8.28
N ILE A 107 9.36 8.55 -8.45
CA ILE A 107 10.42 9.57 -8.44
C ILE A 107 9.98 10.67 -7.47
N ALA A 108 10.86 11.03 -6.53
CA ALA A 108 10.69 12.15 -5.61
C ALA A 108 11.25 13.46 -6.20
N ASP A 109 10.90 14.61 -5.61
CA ASP A 109 11.38 15.91 -6.11
C ASP A 109 12.83 16.19 -5.64
N SER A 110 13.37 15.40 -4.70
CA SER A 110 14.77 15.45 -4.26
C SER A 110 15.26 14.12 -3.66
N ASP A 111 16.59 13.99 -3.51
CA ASP A 111 17.22 12.83 -2.85
C ASP A 111 16.78 12.68 -1.38
N LYS A 112 16.70 13.79 -0.65
CA LYS A 112 16.19 13.82 0.73
C LYS A 112 14.77 13.25 0.79
N GLU A 113 13.87 13.72 -0.08
CA GLU A 113 12.49 13.21 -0.09
C GLU A 113 12.43 11.73 -0.44
N LYS A 114 13.24 11.26 -1.40
CA LYS A 114 13.37 9.85 -1.76
C LYS A 114 13.76 9.02 -0.53
N GLU A 115 14.85 9.38 0.15
CA GLU A 115 15.33 8.67 1.33
C GLU A 115 14.28 8.65 2.45
N GLU A 116 13.63 9.77 2.70
CA GLU A 116 12.60 9.83 3.72
C GLU A 116 11.33 9.01 3.37
N TRP A 117 10.97 8.90 2.07
CA TRP A 117 9.89 8.02 1.61
C TRP A 117 10.25 6.55 1.79
N ILE A 118 11.46 6.14 1.37
CA ILE A 118 11.98 4.78 1.58
C ILE A 118 11.95 4.43 3.07
N ASN A 119 12.45 5.32 3.93
CA ASN A 119 12.50 5.12 5.38
C ASN A 119 11.11 5.05 6.03
N SER A 120 10.16 5.89 5.61
CA SER A 120 8.82 5.89 6.18
C SER A 120 8.04 4.65 5.78
N ILE A 121 8.10 4.26 4.50
CA ILE A 121 7.48 3.03 4.01
C ILE A 121 8.14 1.82 4.67
N GLY A 122 9.47 1.75 4.71
CA GLY A 122 10.20 0.65 5.33
C GLY A 122 9.84 0.45 6.80
N ARG A 123 9.76 1.52 7.59
CA ARG A 123 9.28 1.46 8.98
C ARG A 123 7.85 0.94 9.07
N SER A 124 6.95 1.42 8.19
CA SER A 124 5.55 1.00 8.18
C SER A 124 5.40 -0.49 7.80
N ILE A 125 6.21 -1.00 6.86
CA ILE A 125 6.28 -2.44 6.52
C ILE A 125 6.63 -3.25 7.78
N VAL A 126 7.70 -2.88 8.50
CA VAL A 126 8.13 -3.60 9.70
C VAL A 126 7.05 -3.57 10.78
N GLN A 127 6.47 -2.39 11.05
CA GLN A 127 5.42 -2.22 12.07
C GLN A 127 4.18 -3.08 11.80
N HIS A 128 3.77 -3.22 10.54
CA HIS A 128 2.54 -3.92 10.17
C HIS A 128 2.77 -5.36 9.67
N SER A 129 4.02 -5.84 9.66
CA SER A 129 4.37 -7.22 9.27
C SER A 129 3.94 -8.28 10.29
N ARG A 130 3.71 -7.90 11.55
CA ARG A 130 3.44 -8.84 12.67
C ARG A 130 1.97 -9.08 12.99
N SER A 131 1.06 -8.24 12.51
CA SER A 131 -0.37 -8.26 12.91
C SER A 131 -1.23 -9.37 12.28
N VAL A 132 -0.64 -10.35 11.57
CA VAL A 132 -1.38 -11.49 11.01
C VAL A 132 -1.48 -12.66 12.02
N THR A 133 -0.75 -12.62 13.14
CA THR A 133 -0.67 -13.74 14.09
C THR A 133 -1.68 -13.73 15.24
N GLU A 134 -2.47 -12.66 15.42
CA GLU A 134 -3.47 -12.59 16.51
C GLU A 134 -4.84 -13.19 16.15
N SER A 135 -5.06 -13.64 14.91
CA SER A 135 -6.36 -14.17 14.46
C SER A 135 -6.45 -15.70 14.39
N GLU A 136 -5.40 -16.44 14.75
CA GLU A 136 -5.38 -17.92 14.72
C GLU A 136 -5.01 -18.54 16.07
N VAL A 137 -5.55 -18.03 17.18
CA VAL A 137 -5.65 -18.86 18.39
C VAL A 137 -6.74 -19.89 18.14
N VAL A 138 -6.37 -21.00 17.49
CA VAL A 138 -7.17 -22.22 17.50
C VAL A 138 -7.17 -22.75 18.93
N ASP A 139 -8.30 -22.60 19.63
CA ASP A 139 -8.57 -23.26 20.90
C ASP A 139 -8.48 -24.78 20.69
N TYR A 140 -7.29 -25.31 20.89
CA TYR A 140 -6.98 -26.74 20.84
C TYR A 140 -7.17 -27.37 22.23
N ASP A 141 -8.26 -27.04 22.92
CA ASP A 141 -8.57 -27.72 24.18
C ASP A 141 -10.06 -27.69 24.49
N SER A 142 -10.80 -28.62 23.89
CA SER A 142 -11.97 -29.19 24.58
C SER A 142 -12.27 -30.60 24.04
N GLN A 143 -12.27 -31.54 24.99
CA GLN A 143 -12.76 -32.92 24.89
C GLN A 143 -11.78 -34.01 24.44
N ARG A 144 -10.73 -34.23 25.26
CA ARG A 144 -10.34 -35.59 25.66
C ARG A 144 -10.06 -35.66 27.16
N ALA A 145 -11.10 -35.89 27.96
CA ALA A 145 -11.01 -36.71 29.16
C ALA A 145 -12.40 -36.97 29.75
N ASN A 146 -12.69 -38.27 29.85
CA ASN A 146 -13.78 -38.97 30.55
C ASN A 146 -15.20 -38.89 29.98
#